data_AF-A0A7K2XCE5-F1
#
_entry.id   AF-A0A7K2XCE5-F1
#
_cell.length_a   1.000
_cell.length_b   1.000
_cell.length_c   1.000
_cell.angle_alpha   90.00
_cell.angle_beta   90.00
_cell.angle_gamma   90.00
#
_symmetry.space_group_name_H-M   'P 1'
#
loop_
_entity.id
_entity.type
_entity.pdbx_description
1 polymer ?
#
loop_
_entity_poly.entity_id
_entity_poly.type
_entity_poly.pdbx_seq_one_letter_code
_entity_poly.pdbx_strand_id
1 'polypeptide(L)' 'AGTEPPPAHVDTLCELFAEVLGLDRVDPHEGFFTIGGHSMSGVRLANRIRARLGADVQVRDLLLAPTPDALARRIAG' A
#
# COMPACT_ATOMS: atom_id res chain seq x y z
N ALA A 1 -0.31 18.66 20.05
CA ALA A 1 0.51 17.75 19.24
C ALA A 1 0.07 17.92 17.81
N GLY A 2 0.94 18.40 16.93
CA GLY A 2 0.59 18.60 15.51
C GLY A 2 0.52 17.24 14.84
N THR A 3 -0.69 16.76 14.56
CA THR A 3 -0.87 15.61 13.69
C THR A 3 -0.42 16.05 12.30
N GLU A 4 0.67 15.46 11.82
CA GLU A 4 1.04 15.60 10.40
C GLU A 4 -0.15 15.12 9.57
N PRO A 5 -0.56 15.85 8.52
CA PRO A 5 -1.65 15.41 7.68
C PRO A 5 -1.34 14.01 7.14
N PRO A 6 -2.35 13.13 7.03
CA PRO A 6 -2.15 11.81 6.48
C PRO A 6 -1.54 11.94 5.07
N PRO A 7 -0.59 11.07 4.71
CA PRO A 7 0.04 11.13 3.40
C PRO A 7 -1.00 10.94 2.29
N ALA A 8 -0.74 11.54 1.13
CA ALA A 8 -1.63 11.39 -0.02
C ALA A 8 -1.82 9.92 -0.37
N HIS A 9 -3.02 9.55 -0.81
CA HIS A 9 -3.36 8.20 -1.31
C HIS A 9 -3.42 7.06 -0.28
N VAL A 10 -3.29 7.32 1.03
CA VAL A 10 -3.41 6.27 2.06
C VAL A 10 -4.71 5.48 1.93
N ASP A 11 -5.85 6.17 1.79
CA ASP A 11 -7.16 5.50 1.67
C ASP A 11 -7.22 4.62 0.42
N THR A 12 -6.75 5.12 -0.73
CA THR A 12 -6.69 4.34 -1.97
C THR A 12 -5.75 3.13 -1.85
N LEU A 13 -4.64 3.26 -1.13
CA LEU A 13 -3.74 2.14 -0.89
C LEU A 13 -4.40 1.09 0.02
N CYS A 14 -5.14 1.51 1.05
CA CYS A 14 -5.90 0.58 1.90
C CYS A 14 -6.93 -0.21 1.07
N GLU A 15 -7.65 0.47 0.17
CA GLU A 15 -8.57 -0.18 -0.78
C GLU A 15 -7.84 -1.20 -1.67
N LEU A 16 -6.72 -0.81 -2.27
CA LEU A 16 -5.97 -1.68 -3.17
C LEU A 16 -5.36 -2.89 -2.45
N PHE A 17 -4.93 -2.73 -1.20
CA PHE A 17 -4.47 -3.84 -0.37
C PHE A 17 -5.63 -4.80 -0.09
N ALA A 18 -6.77 -4.28 0.33
CA ALA A 18 -7.97 -5.07 0.62
C ALA A 18 -8.44 -5.85 -0.63
N GLU A 19 -8.51 -5.20 -1.79
CA GLU A 19 -8.87 -5.84 -3.08
C GLU A 19 -7.92 -6.98 -3.46
N VAL A 20 -6.61 -6.80 -3.26
CA VAL A 20 -5.60 -7.78 -3.65
C VAL A 20 -5.56 -8.99 -2.71
N LEU A 21 -5.85 -8.75 -1.43
CA LEU A 21 -5.83 -9.77 -0.38
C LEU A 21 -7.19 -10.44 -0.17
N GLY A 22 -8.27 -9.90 -0.75
CA GLY A 22 -9.62 -10.39 -0.55
C GLY A 22 -10.16 -10.10 0.85
N LEU A 23 -9.81 -8.94 1.41
CA LEU A 23 -10.25 -8.47 2.72
C LEU A 23 -11.32 -7.38 2.57
N ASP A 24 -12.17 -7.22 3.58
CA ASP A 24 -13.18 -6.14 3.59
C ASP A 24 -12.53 -4.76 3.78
N ARG A 25 -11.49 -4.69 4.63
CA ARG A 25 -10.74 -3.48 4.93
C ARG A 25 -9.32 -3.83 5.37
N VAL A 26 -8.40 -2.88 5.18
CA VAL A 26 -7.02 -2.95 5.67
C VAL A 26 -6.72 -1.68 6.45
N ASP A 27 -6.09 -1.82 7.61
CA ASP A 27 -5.64 -0.67 8.40
C ASP A 27 -4.41 -0.01 7.75
N PRO A 28 -4.28 1.34 7.76
CA PRO A 28 -3.13 2.04 7.20
C PRO A 28 -1.77 1.61 7.75
N HIS A 29 -1.74 1.01 8.95
CA HIS A 29 -0.54 0.55 9.62
C HIS A 29 -0.39 -0.98 9.58
N GLU A 30 -1.31 -1.71 8.96
CA GLU A 30 -1.16 -3.15 8.80
C GLU A 30 -0.19 -3.51 7.68
N GLY A 31 0.76 -4.37 8.02
CA GLY A 31 1.79 -4.83 7.11
C GLY A 31 1.24 -5.84 6.12
N PHE A 32 1.40 -5.57 4.82
CA PHE A 32 0.98 -6.41 3.71
C PHE A 32 1.30 -7.89 3.93
N PHE A 33 2.53 -8.20 4.32
CA PHE A 33 2.99 -9.58 4.55
C PHE A 33 2.47 -10.19 5.85
N THR A 34 2.06 -9.37 6.82
CA THR A 34 1.45 -9.80 8.08
C THR A 34 0.01 -10.26 7.87
N ILE A 35 -0.70 -9.66 6.92
CA ILE A 35 -2.12 -9.93 6.64
C ILE A 35 -2.34 -10.87 5.44
N GLY A 36 -1.34 -11.69 5.10
CA GLY A 36 -1.44 -12.73 4.05
C GLY A 36 -0.87 -12.33 2.69
N GLY A 37 -0.23 -11.17 2.57
CA GLY A 37 0.50 -10.76 1.38
C GLY A 37 1.74 -11.61 1.12
N HIS A 38 2.05 -11.83 -0.16
CA HIS A 38 3.18 -12.63 -0.63
C HIS A 38 3.64 -12.12 -2.01
N SER A 39 4.70 -12.69 -2.58
CA SER A 39 5.35 -12.13 -3.78
C SER A 39 4.39 -11.93 -4.96
N MET A 40 3.51 -12.91 -5.27
CA MET A 40 2.57 -12.76 -6.38
C MET A 40 1.47 -11.72 -6.10
N SER A 41 0.94 -11.65 -4.87
CA SER A 41 0.00 -10.58 -4.53
C SER A 41 0.69 -9.21 -4.52
N GLY A 42 1.95 -9.12 -4.10
CA GLY A 42 2.76 -7.91 -4.18
C GLY A 42 2.96 -7.40 -5.61
N VAL A 43 3.23 -8.29 -6.57
CA VAL A 43 3.28 -7.92 -8.00
C VAL A 43 1.92 -7.43 -8.50
N ARG A 44 0.83 -8.09 -8.11
CA ARG A 44 -0.53 -7.67 -8.47
C ARG A 44 -0.89 -6.30 -7.90
N LEU A 45 -0.46 -6.02 -6.66
CA LEU A 45 -0.65 -4.76 -5.98
C LEU A 45 0.13 -3.63 -6.66
N ALA A 46 1.42 -3.85 -6.93
CA ALA A 46 2.27 -2.92 -7.68
C ALA A 46 1.64 -2.49 -9.02
N ASN A 47 1.16 -3.46 -9.81
CA ASN A 47 0.50 -3.17 -11.09
C ASN A 47 -0.79 -2.36 -10.94
N ARG A 48 -1.59 -2.63 -9.90
CA ARG A 48 -2.82 -1.87 -9.61
C ARG A 48 -2.52 -0.45 -9.15
N ILE A 49 -1.51 -0.27 -8.30
CA ILE A 49 -1.06 1.05 -7.85
C ILE A 49 -0.63 1.89 -9.05
N ARG A 50 0.19 1.31 -9.95
CA ARG A 50 0.59 1.98 -11.18
C ARG A 50 -0.60 2.35 -12.06
N ALA A 51 -1.59 1.47 -12.20
CA ALA A 51 -2.77 1.75 -13.01
C ALA A 51 -3.70 2.82 -12.40
N ARG A 52 -3.84 2.87 -11.08
CA ARG A 52 -4.80 3.75 -10.38
C ARG A 52 -4.20 5.08 -9.95
N LEU A 53 -2.93 5.09 -9.58
CA LEU A 53 -2.22 6.26 -9.04
C LEU A 53 -1.12 6.78 -9.98
N GLY A 54 -0.74 6.03 -11.02
CA GLY A 54 0.39 6.39 -11.89
C GLY A 54 1.77 6.25 -11.22
N ALA A 55 1.83 5.78 -9.98
CA ALA A 55 3.07 5.60 -9.23
C ALA A 55 3.77 4.29 -9.62
N ASP A 56 5.09 4.35 -9.86
CA ASP A 56 5.90 3.16 -10.12
C ASP A 56 6.32 2.53 -8.78
N VAL A 57 5.63 1.45 -8.40
CA VAL A 57 5.89 0.70 -7.17
C VAL A 57 6.40 -0.69 -7.54
N GLN A 58 7.51 -1.10 -6.93
CA GLN A 58 8.06 -2.45 -7.08
C GLN A 58 7.80 -3.29 -5.83
N VAL A 59 7.94 -4.61 -5.95
CA VAL A 59 7.86 -5.52 -4.79
C VAL A 59 8.91 -5.18 -3.74
N ARG A 60 10.08 -4.65 -4.15
CA ARG A 60 11.11 -4.15 -3.23
C ARG A 60 10.59 -3.01 -2.36
N ASP A 61 9.80 -2.09 -2.92
CA ASP A 61 9.22 -0.98 -2.15
C ASP A 61 8.23 -1.48 -1.12
N LEU A 62 7.42 -2.49 -1.46
CA LEU A 62 6.54 -3.17 -0.51
C LEU A 62 7.30 -3.84 0.63
N LEU A 63 8.52 -4.34 0.41
CA LEU A 63 9.35 -4.90 1.48
C LEU A 63 9.91 -3.82 2.42
N LEU A 64 10.23 -2.64 1.88
CA LEU A 64 10.78 -1.51 2.65
C LEU A 64 9.70 -0.71 3.37
N ALA A 65 8.51 -0.63 2.78
CA ALA A 65 7.35 0.10 3.26
C ALA A 65 6.12 -0.80 3.16
N PRO A 66 5.96 -1.77 4.07
CA PRO A 66 4.94 -2.82 3.94
C PRO A 66 3.54 -2.38 4.32
N THR A 67 3.33 -1.15 4.76
CA THR A 67 2.00 -0.65 5.17
C THR A 67 1.49 0.40 4.18
N PRO A 68 0.16 0.58 4.04
CA PRO A 68 -0.40 1.65 3.21
C PRO A 68 0.15 3.04 3.56
N ASP A 69 0.29 3.38 4.85
CA ASP A 69 0.87 4.65 5.31
C ASP A 69 2.33 4.81 4.87
N ALA A 70 3.17 3.80 5.13
CA ALA A 70 4.58 3.86 4.78
C ALA A 70 4.79 3.95 3.26
N LEU A 71 3.97 3.22 2.49
CA LEU A 71 4.03 3.22 1.04
C LEU A 71 3.55 4.55 0.47
N ALA A 72 2.47 5.13 1.02
CA ALA A 72 1.99 6.45 0.67
C ALA A 72 3.07 7.53 0.83
N ARG A 73 3.77 7.55 1.98
CA ARG A 73 4.89 8.47 2.21
C ARG A 73 6.00 8.33 1.17
N ARG A 74 6.24 7.10 0.72
CA ARG A 74 7.30 6.80 -0.24
C ARG A 74 6.97 7.24 -1.67
N ILE A 75 5.70 7.22 -2.06
CA ILE A 75 5.25 7.61 -3.41
C ILE A 75 4.81 9.08 -3.51
N ALA A 76 4.60 9.76 -2.37
CA ALA A 76 4.23 11.17 -2.32
C ALA A 76 5.44 12.13 -2.45
N GLY A 77 6.66 11.62 -2.44
CA GLY A 77 7.89 12.39 -2.68
C GLY A 77 8.32 12.33 -4.14
#